data_AF-A0A6N7XL13-F1
#
_entry.id   AF-A0A6N7XL13-F1
#
_cell.length_a   1.000
_cell.length_b   1.000
_cell.length_c   1.000
_cell.angle_alpha   90.00
_cell.angle_beta   90.00
_cell.angle_gamma   90.00
#
_symmetry.space_group_name_H-M   'P 1'
#
loop_
_entity.id
_entity.type
_entity.pdbx_description
1 polymer ?
#
loop_
_entity_poly.entity_id
_entity_poly.type
_entity_poly.pdbx_seq_one_letter_code
_entity_poly.pdbx_strand_id
1 'polypeptide(L)' 'MACKNSGPTLTIEDARRLPALCGVADAAALTGYSTHYISDCCSRGTIRGVKFGRRWCIDTAALLKQFGIGE' A
#
# COMPACT_ATOMS: atom_id res chain seq x y z
N MET A 1 -10.23 4.10 22.89
CA MET A 1 -9.38 2.89 22.82
C MET A 1 -8.20 3.24 21.92
N ALA A 2 -6.97 3.27 22.46
CA ALA A 2 -5.80 3.87 21.81
C ALA A 2 -5.38 3.08 20.56
N CYS A 3 -5.54 3.68 19.38
CA CYS A 3 -4.96 3.18 18.14
C CYS A 3 -3.45 3.37 18.23
N LYS A 4 -2.72 2.35 18.67
CA LYS A 4 -1.25 2.34 18.64
C LYS A 4 -0.82 2.49 17.18
N ASN A 5 -0.46 3.71 16.81
CA ASN A 5 0.03 4.09 15.48
C ASN A 5 1.46 3.54 15.31
N SER A 6 1.58 2.22 15.18
CA SER A 6 2.77 1.55 14.68
C SER A 6 2.57 1.26 13.21
N GLY A 7 2.42 2.30 12.40
CA GLY A 7 2.54 2.14 10.94
C GLY A 7 3.95 1.64 10.64
N PRO A 8 4.14 0.63 9.77
CA PRO A 8 5.48 0.21 9.39
C PRO A 8 6.15 1.38 8.66
N THR A 9 7.14 2.01 9.30
CA THR A 9 8.04 2.95 8.62
C THR A 9 8.91 2.13 7.66
N LEU A 10 8.38 1.84 6.47
CA LEU A 10 9.17 1.24 5.41
C LEU A 10 10.15 2.31 4.91
N THR A 11 11.45 2.02 4.96
CA THR A 11 12.46 2.95 4.45
C THR A 11 12.43 2.97 2.93
N ILE A 12 13.04 3.99 2.30
CA ILE A 12 13.21 4.03 0.84
C ILE A 12 14.00 2.80 0.35
N GLU A 13 14.94 2.31 1.16
CA GLU A 13 15.72 1.12 0.84
C GLU A 13 14.87 -0.16 0.90
N ASP A 14 13.99 -0.29 1.89
CA ASP A 14 13.02 -1.39 1.96
C ASP A 14 12.07 -1.37 0.76
N ALA A 15 11.59 -0.19 0.36
CA ALA A 15 10.70 -0.05 -0.79
C ALA A 15 11.37 -0.55 -2.08
N ARG A 16 12.65 -0.24 -2.29
CA ARG A 16 13.42 -0.71 -3.45
C ARG A 16 13.64 -2.23 -3.47
N ARG A 17 13.52 -2.90 -2.32
CA ARG A 17 13.70 -4.37 -2.20
C ARG A 17 12.40 -5.15 -2.39
N LEU A 18 11.26 -4.48 -2.50
CA LEU A 18 9.99 -5.16 -2.72
C LEU A 18 9.86 -5.61 -4.20
N PRO A 19 9.45 -6.86 -4.45
CA PRO A 19 9.49 -7.46 -5.79
C PRO A 19 8.50 -6.83 -6.78
N ALA A 20 7.45 -6.16 -6.29
CA ALA A 20 6.51 -5.40 -7.10
C ALA A 20 5.97 -4.21 -6.31
N LEU A 21 6.34 -3.00 -6.74
CA LEU A 21 5.78 -1.76 -6.24
C LEU A 21 4.74 -1.25 -7.25
N CYS A 22 3.50 -1.08 -6.81
CA CYS A 22 2.47 -0.42 -7.60
C CYS A 22 2.11 0.95 -7.02
N GLY A 23 1.72 1.89 -7.88
CA GLY A 23 1.16 3.16 -7.45
C GLY A 23 -0.31 3.02 -7.08
N VAL A 24 -0.88 4.01 -6.41
CA VAL A 24 -2.34 4.04 -6.11
C VAL A 24 -3.24 3.88 -7.33
N ALA A 25 -2.83 4.39 -8.50
CA ALA A 25 -3.58 4.26 -9.74
C ALA A 25 -3.57 2.81 -10.26
N ASP A 26 -2.43 2.14 -10.15
CA ASP A 26 -2.24 0.77 -10.58
C ASP A 26 -2.94 -0.20 -9.62
N ALA A 27 -2.80 0.02 -8.31
CA ALA A 27 -3.55 -0.68 -7.27
C ALA A 27 -5.07 -0.53 -7.46
N ALA A 28 -5.55 0.67 -7.77
CA ALA A 28 -6.97 0.91 -8.06
C ALA A 28 -7.46 0.13 -9.29
N ALA A 29 -6.64 0.05 -10.34
CA ALA A 29 -6.95 -0.73 -11.54
C ALA A 29 -6.97 -2.24 -11.24
N LEU A 30 -6.06 -2.73 -10.39
CA LEU A 30 -5.97 -4.14 -10.00
C LEU A 30 -7.13 -4.58 -9.10
N THR A 31 -7.54 -3.74 -8.15
CA THR A 31 -8.56 -4.11 -7.15
C THR A 31 -9.97 -3.63 -7.52
N GLY A 32 -10.10 -2.75 -8.52
CA GLY A 32 -11.37 -2.11 -8.88
C GLY A 32 -11.86 -1.06 -7.87
N TYR A 33 -11.04 -0.67 -6.91
CA TYR A 33 -11.38 0.35 -5.91
C TYR A 33 -10.91 1.73 -6.33
N SER A 34 -11.54 2.78 -5.80
CA SER A 34 -11.13 4.16 -6.04
C SER A 34 -9.71 4.44 -5.50
N THR A 35 -8.94 5.24 -6.23
CA THR A 35 -7.60 5.70 -5.82
C THR A 35 -7.60 6.39 -4.45
N HIS A 36 -8.68 7.11 -4.11
CA HIS A 36 -8.88 7.73 -2.81
C HIS A 36 -8.99 6.68 -1.70
N TYR A 37 -9.73 5.59 -1.94
CA TYR A 37 -9.89 4.49 -0.98
C TYR A 37 -8.55 3.79 -0.73
N ILE A 38 -7.81 3.46 -1.79
CA ILE A 38 -6.49 2.85 -1.66
C ILE A 38 -5.52 3.77 -0.88
N SER A 39 -5.55 5.08 -1.15
CA SER A 39 -4.72 6.05 -0.43
C SER A 39 -5.08 6.17 1.06
N ASP A 40 -6.37 6.12 1.39
CA ASP A 40 -6.88 6.08 2.76
C ASP A 40 -6.43 4.79 3.48
N CYS A 41 -6.56 3.63 2.83
CA CYS A 41 -6.08 2.36 3.37
C CYS A 41 -4.56 2.34 3.61
N CYS A 42 -3.76 2.95 2.72
CA CYS A 42 -2.32 3.11 2.94
C CYS A 42 -2.03 4.08 4.11
N SER A 43 -2.80 5.17 4.23
CA SER A 43 -2.67 6.14 5.32
C SER A 43 -3.03 5.55 6.68
N ARG A 44 -4.00 4.62 6.71
CA ARG A 44 -4.41 3.87 7.91
C ARG A 44 -3.48 2.70 8.25
N GLY A 45 -2.55 2.35 7.37
CA GLY A 45 -1.68 1.19 7.52
C GLY A 45 -2.35 -0.16 7.27
N THR A 46 -3.56 -0.18 6.71
CA THR A 46 -4.27 -1.41 6.29
C THR A 46 -3.54 -2.09 5.14
N ILE A 47 -2.99 -1.30 4.21
CA ILE A 47 -2.17 -1.77 3.11
C ILE A 47 -0.73 -1.33 3.37
N ARG A 48 0.22 -2.25 3.17
CA ARG A 48 1.64 -1.92 3.27
C ARG A 48 2.04 -1.03 2.09
N GLY A 49 2.36 0.23 2.41
CA GLY A 49 2.86 1.18 1.42
C GLY A 49 3.63 2.32 2.08
N VAL A 50 4.51 2.93 1.30
CA VAL A 50 5.28 4.12 1.69
C VAL A 50 4.90 5.29 0.81
N LYS A 51 4.82 6.48 1.40
CA LYS A 51 4.62 7.71 0.63
C LYS A 51 5.98 8.26 0.19
N PHE A 52 6.22 8.26 -1.12
CA PHE A 52 7.41 8.83 -1.73
C PHE A 52 7.05 10.17 -2.39
N GLY A 53 7.35 11.27 -1.69
CA GLY A 53 6.96 12.62 -2.10
C GLY A 53 5.44 12.77 -2.22
N ARG A 54 4.95 12.98 -3.45
CA ARG A 54 3.51 13.11 -3.75
C ARG A 54 2.84 11.81 -4.18
N ARG A 55 3.59 10.69 -4.27
CA ARG A 55 3.08 9.40 -4.76
C ARG A 55 3.17 8.34 -3.68
N TRP A 56 2.28 7.37 -3.76
CA TRP A 56 2.33 6.16 -2.94
C TRP A 56 3.06 5.06 -3.69
N CYS A 57 3.93 4.34 -2.97
CA CYS A 57 4.53 3.08 -3.37
C CYS A 57 3.92 1.98 -2.51
N ILE A 58 3.16 1.09 -3.13
CA ILE A 58 2.39 0.06 -2.46
C ILE A 58 3.01 -1.28 -2.79
N ASP A 59 3.18 -2.14 -1.79
CA ASP A 59 3.58 -3.53 -2.02
C ASP A 59 2.43 -4.28 -2.70
N THR A 60 2.60 -4.63 -3.97
CA THR A 60 1.55 -5.26 -4.77
C THR A 60 1.18 -6.64 -4.22
N ALA A 61 2.15 -7.38 -3.68
CA ALA A 61 1.89 -8.70 -3.08
C ALA A 61 1.03 -8.58 -1.80
N ALA A 62 1.34 -7.65 -0.90
CA ALA A 62 0.53 -7.38 0.29
C ALA A 62 -0.84 -6.83 -0.09
N LEU A 63 -0.94 -5.97 -1.11
CA LEU A 63 -2.23 -5.49 -1.65
C LEU A 63 -3.10 -6.69 -2.08
N LEU A 64 -2.58 -7.52 -2.98
CA LEU A 64 -3.26 -8.69 -3.52
C LEU A 64 -3.69 -9.66 -2.40
N LYS A 65 -2.77 -9.96 -1.47
CA LYS A 65 -3.07 -10.78 -0.29
C LYS A 65 -4.15 -10.17 0.61
N GLN A 66 -4.14 -8.85 0.81
CA GLN A 66 -5.10 -8.15 1.66
C GLN A 66 -6.52 -8.18 1.07
N PHE A 67 -6.63 -8.20 -0.26
CA PHE A 67 -7.91 -8.25 -0.98
C PHE A 67 -8.29 -9.66 -1.44
N GLY A 68 -7.47 -10.68 -1.16
CA GLY A 68 -7.74 -12.07 -1.54
C GLY A 68 -7.69 -12.33 -3.05
N ILE A 69 -6.93 -11.52 -3.79
CA ILE A 69 -6.80 -11.63 -5.25
C ILE A 69 -5.46 -12.35 -5.53
N GLY A 70 -5.51 -13.62 -5.90
CA GLY A 70 -4.33 -14.43 -6.24
C GLY A 70 -4.19 -15.65 -5.32
N GLU A 71 -4.37 -16.83 -5.92
CA GLU A 71 -3.87 -18.12 -5.45
C GLU A 71 -2.72 -18.54 -6.36
#